data_AF-A0A9P7ZD35-F1
#
_entry.id   AF-A0A9P7ZD35-F1
#
_cell.length_a   1.000
_cell.length_b   1.000
_cell.length_c   1.000
_cell.angle_alpha   90.00
_cell.angle_beta   90.00
_cell.angle_gamma   90.00
#
_symmetry.space_group_name_H-M   'P 1'
#
loop_
_entity.id
_entity.type
_entity.pdbx_description
1 polymer ?
#
loop_
_entity_poly.entity_id
_entity_poly.type
_entity_poly.pdbx_seq_one_letter_code
_entity_poly.pdbx_strand_id
1 'polypeptide(L)'
;MDDDGVAFASQRGLLFCKDNVLDHQLIRTVIKSSFSWCALGLYRSIGPARQVCTFESAPDSEMETLIIMLWGRQSKIHFWPDSHHHWLKPVEAANSLLAVARTHLKELGLRPETETLDDGGFTIHDSRVAFEVENGTAITFAVGTKEAMKAWHPMELSARLNHTVNEMESTNFKINVKYASDHEADSAG
;
A
#
# COMPACT_ATOMS: atom_id res chain seq x y z
N MET A 1 12.47 -11.47 -14.98
CA MET A 1 12.43 -10.45 -16.06
C MET A 1 10.98 -10.11 -16.26
N ASP A 2 10.51 -9.08 -15.56
CA ASP A 2 9.25 -8.40 -15.85
C ASP A 2 9.62 -6.91 -15.89
N ASP A 3 10.15 -6.47 -17.02
CA ASP A 3 10.72 -5.12 -17.24
C ASP A 3 9.71 -4.16 -17.90
N ASP A 4 8.42 -4.53 -17.94
CA ASP A 4 7.34 -3.72 -18.52
C ASP A 4 6.42 -3.07 -17.47
N GLY A 5 6.71 -3.29 -16.18
CA GLY A 5 6.08 -2.54 -15.09
C GLY A 5 6.58 -1.09 -15.10
N VAL A 6 5.70 -0.11 -14.93
CA VAL A 6 6.11 1.23 -14.54
C VAL A 6 6.91 1.09 -13.25
N ALA A 7 8.24 1.22 -13.30
CA ALA A 7 9.06 1.14 -12.10
C ALA A 7 8.52 2.16 -11.08
N PHE A 8 8.13 1.69 -9.90
CA PHE A 8 7.47 2.53 -8.88
C PHE A 8 8.33 3.74 -8.50
N ALA A 9 9.65 3.56 -8.48
CA ALA A 9 10.65 4.60 -8.31
C ALA A 9 11.03 5.29 -9.63
N SER A 10 10.03 5.70 -10.42
CA SER A 10 10.24 6.46 -11.67
C SER A 10 9.29 7.65 -11.76
N GLN A 11 9.62 8.62 -12.61
CA GLN A 11 8.73 9.77 -12.86
C GLN A 11 7.36 9.30 -13.36
N ARG A 12 7.32 8.29 -14.24
CA ARG A 12 6.06 7.71 -14.74
C ARG A 12 5.24 7.08 -13.60
N GLY A 13 5.90 6.40 -12.65
CA GLY A 13 5.24 5.82 -11.48
C GLY A 13 4.66 6.88 -10.55
N LEU A 14 5.43 7.92 -10.27
CA LEU A 14 4.97 9.04 -9.43
C LEU A 14 3.79 9.80 -10.07
N LEU A 15 3.85 10.06 -11.38
CA LEU A 15 2.72 10.66 -12.09
C LEU A 15 1.49 9.76 -12.10
N PHE A 16 1.68 8.45 -12.27
CA PHE A 16 0.58 7.49 -12.16
C PHE A 16 -0.09 7.54 -10.77
N CYS A 17 0.72 7.57 -9.69
CA CYS A 17 0.21 7.74 -8.32
C CYS A 17 -0.54 9.05 -8.15
N LYS A 18 0.02 10.16 -8.65
CA LYS A 18 -0.60 11.48 -8.61
C LYS A 18 -2.00 11.44 -9.25
N ASP A 19 -2.08 10.98 -10.49
CA ASP A 19 -3.32 11.05 -11.27
C ASP A 19 -4.40 10.09 -10.75
N ASN A 20 -4.00 8.88 -10.34
CA ASN A 20 -4.94 7.79 -10.03
C ASN A 20 -5.23 7.63 -8.53
N VAL A 21 -4.49 8.32 -7.65
CA VAL A 21 -4.67 8.24 -6.20
C VAL A 21 -4.87 9.64 -5.60
N LEU A 22 -3.91 10.53 -5.80
CA LEU A 22 -3.90 11.83 -5.11
C LEU A 22 -4.90 12.83 -5.70
N ASP A 23 -5.08 12.79 -7.01
CA ASP A 23 -6.01 13.66 -7.75
C ASP A 23 -7.34 12.94 -8.10
N HIS A 24 -7.41 11.61 -7.93
CA HIS A 24 -8.64 10.87 -8.11
C HIS A 24 -9.67 11.28 -7.03
N GLN A 25 -10.79 11.87 -7.47
CA GLN A 25 -11.75 12.55 -6.60
C GLN A 25 -12.22 11.71 -5.41
N LEU A 26 -12.64 10.46 -5.63
CA LEU A 26 -13.17 9.61 -4.56
C LEU A 26 -12.10 9.23 -3.52
N ILE A 27 -10.93 8.79 -3.97
CA ILE A 27 -9.80 8.39 -3.11
C ILE A 27 -9.31 9.61 -2.33
N ARG A 28 -9.13 10.74 -3.00
CA ARG A 28 -8.71 12.01 -2.37
C ARG A 28 -9.69 12.46 -1.28
N THR A 29 -10.99 12.34 -1.51
CA THR A 29 -12.02 12.68 -0.51
C THR A 29 -11.87 11.81 0.72
N VAL A 30 -11.70 10.49 0.56
CA VAL A 30 -11.50 9.56 1.68
C VAL A 30 -10.23 9.92 2.47
N ILE A 31 -9.08 10.08 1.79
CA ILE A 31 -7.82 10.45 2.45
C ILE A 31 -7.97 11.74 3.26
N LYS A 32 -8.58 12.77 2.68
CA LYS A 32 -8.79 14.06 3.36
C LYS A 32 -9.78 14.01 4.52
N SER A 33 -10.77 13.12 4.46
CA SER A 33 -11.70 12.91 5.57
C SER A 33 -11.10 12.08 6.70
N SER A 34 -10.17 11.17 6.38
CA SER A 34 -9.53 10.28 7.34
C SER A 34 -8.36 10.95 8.06
N PHE A 35 -7.66 11.89 7.42
CA PHE A 35 -6.43 12.48 7.96
C PHE A 35 -6.42 14.00 7.89
N SER A 36 -6.04 14.64 9.00
CA SER A 36 -5.68 16.06 9.01
C SER A 36 -4.31 16.31 8.37
N TRP A 37 -3.40 15.35 8.50
CA TRP A 37 -2.10 15.28 7.85
C TRP A 37 -1.75 13.81 7.58
N CYS A 38 -1.18 13.51 6.42
CA CYS A 38 -0.70 12.15 6.11
C CYS A 38 0.49 12.17 5.13
N ALA A 39 1.10 11.01 4.93
CA ALA A 39 2.11 10.82 3.91
C ALA A 39 1.99 9.45 3.23
N LEU A 40 2.36 9.41 1.94
CA LEU A 40 2.56 8.15 1.22
C LEU A 40 3.88 7.53 1.68
N GLY A 41 3.84 6.28 2.13
CA GLY A 41 5.03 5.58 2.61
C GLY A 41 5.24 4.18 2.03
N LEU A 42 4.32 3.69 1.19
CA LEU A 42 4.50 2.45 0.45
C LEU A 42 3.91 2.58 -0.94
N TYR A 43 4.63 2.07 -1.93
CA TYR A 43 4.18 1.96 -3.32
C TYR A 43 4.80 0.72 -3.97
N ARG A 44 3.98 -0.32 -4.20
CA ARG A 44 4.40 -1.58 -4.85
C ARG A 44 3.25 -2.35 -5.48
N SER A 45 3.57 -3.39 -6.26
CA SER A 45 2.58 -4.37 -6.71
C SER A 45 2.36 -5.46 -5.67
N ILE A 46 1.12 -5.89 -5.51
CA ILE A 46 0.72 -7.08 -4.72
C ILE A 46 -0.17 -7.94 -5.59
N GLY A 47 0.18 -9.23 -5.70
CA GLY A 47 -0.56 -10.21 -6.49
C GLY A 47 -0.97 -11.41 -5.65
N PRO A 48 -1.30 -12.54 -6.29
CA PRO A 48 -1.85 -13.69 -5.60
C PRO A 48 -0.89 -14.28 -4.57
N ALA A 49 -1.43 -14.67 -3.42
CA ALA A 49 -0.68 -15.30 -2.34
C ALA A 49 -1.47 -16.48 -1.76
N ARG A 50 -0.76 -17.52 -1.31
CA ARG A 50 -1.40 -18.74 -0.75
C ARG A 50 -1.98 -18.54 0.66
N GLN A 51 -1.67 -17.42 1.31
CA GLN A 51 -1.92 -17.15 2.72
C GLN A 51 -2.69 -15.85 2.89
N VAL A 52 -3.39 -15.73 4.02
CA VAL A 52 -3.98 -14.45 4.44
C VAL A 52 -2.85 -13.52 4.84
N CYS A 53 -2.91 -12.29 4.35
CA CYS A 53 -1.96 -11.25 4.65
C CYS A 53 -2.65 -10.05 5.32
N THR A 54 -1.87 -9.28 6.07
CA THR A 54 -2.23 -7.95 6.54
C THR A 54 -0.99 -7.06 6.47
N PHE A 55 -1.15 -5.74 6.49
CA PHE A 55 -0.02 -4.80 6.62
C PHE A 55 0.36 -4.57 8.07
N GLU A 56 -0.63 -4.69 8.96
CA GLU A 56 -0.50 -4.48 10.40
C GLU A 56 -1.48 -5.39 11.15
N SER A 57 -1.26 -5.62 12.44
CA SER A 57 -2.18 -6.44 13.24
C SER A 57 -2.45 -5.93 14.64
N ALA A 58 -1.77 -4.87 15.07
CA ALA A 58 -1.95 -4.31 16.40
C ALA A 58 -3.21 -3.42 16.40
N PRO A 59 -4.30 -3.78 17.10
CA PRO A 59 -5.52 -2.98 17.11
C PRO A 59 -5.31 -1.65 17.84
N ASP A 60 -4.45 -1.63 18.86
CA ASP A 60 -4.14 -0.44 19.66
C ASP A 60 -2.97 0.37 19.08
N SER A 61 -2.60 0.13 17.82
CA SER A 61 -1.56 0.90 17.16
C SER A 61 -2.01 2.35 16.97
N GLU A 62 -1.12 3.28 17.32
CA GLU A 62 -1.29 4.70 16.97
C GLU A 62 -1.04 4.96 15.48
N MET A 63 -0.59 3.95 14.71
CA MET A 63 -0.39 4.05 13.27
C MET A 63 -1.73 3.95 12.55
N GLU A 64 -2.36 5.10 12.30
CA GLU A 64 -3.52 5.15 11.42
C GLU A 64 -3.06 5.14 9.96
N THR A 65 -3.39 4.06 9.24
CA THR A 65 -2.97 3.85 7.85
C THR A 65 -4.12 3.36 7.00
N LEU A 66 -4.25 3.94 5.81
CA LEU A 66 -5.12 3.45 4.74
C LEU A 66 -4.30 2.78 3.64
N ILE A 67 -4.78 1.62 3.22
CA ILE A 67 -4.29 0.88 2.05
C ILE A 67 -5.22 1.16 0.89
N ILE A 68 -4.65 1.62 -0.21
CA ILE A 68 -5.35 1.83 -1.48
C ILE A 68 -4.78 0.84 -2.49
N MET A 69 -5.63 0.02 -3.08
CA MET A 69 -5.22 -0.97 -4.09
C MET A 69 -5.97 -0.69 -5.39
N LEU A 70 -5.23 -0.44 -6.46
CA LEU A 70 -5.76 -0.28 -7.81
C LEU A 70 -5.64 -1.61 -8.55
N TRP A 71 -6.76 -2.22 -8.86
CA TRP A 71 -6.87 -3.59 -9.35
C TRP A 71 -6.93 -3.67 -10.87
N GLY A 72 -6.19 -4.62 -11.44
CA GLY A 72 -6.41 -5.05 -12.81
C GLY A 72 -7.75 -5.76 -13.00
N ARG A 73 -8.14 -5.94 -14.26
CA ARG A 73 -9.35 -6.70 -14.63
C ARG A 73 -9.32 -8.12 -14.11
N GLN A 74 -10.51 -8.67 -13.86
CA GLN A 74 -10.72 -10.05 -13.38
C GLN A 74 -10.02 -10.35 -12.04
N SER A 75 -9.75 -9.32 -11.24
CA SER A 75 -9.15 -9.52 -9.92
C SER A 75 -10.18 -10.11 -8.96
N LYS A 76 -9.73 -11.01 -8.10
CA LYS A 76 -10.57 -11.66 -7.08
C LYS A 76 -9.86 -11.64 -5.74
N ILE A 77 -10.52 -11.04 -4.75
CA ILE A 77 -9.94 -10.74 -3.46
C ILE A 77 -10.90 -11.20 -2.37
N HIS A 78 -10.37 -11.74 -1.29
CA HIS A 78 -11.12 -12.00 -0.07
C HIS A 78 -10.66 -11.03 1.01
N PHE A 79 -11.55 -10.21 1.52
CA PHE A 79 -11.31 -9.44 2.73
C PHE A 79 -11.87 -10.20 3.93
N TRP A 80 -11.29 -10.01 5.10
CA TRP A 80 -11.84 -10.48 6.37
C TRP A 80 -12.32 -9.25 7.15
N PRO A 81 -13.59 -8.83 6.98
CA PRO A 81 -14.14 -7.69 7.70
C PRO A 81 -13.97 -7.84 9.21
N ASP A 82 -13.97 -6.69 9.89
CA ASP A 82 -13.78 -6.58 11.36
C ASP A 82 -12.43 -7.07 11.90
N SER A 83 -11.55 -7.66 11.08
CA SER A 83 -10.25 -8.14 11.57
C SER A 83 -9.35 -7.04 12.13
N HIS A 84 -9.56 -5.79 11.72
CA HIS A 84 -8.84 -4.61 12.21
C HIS A 84 -9.10 -4.31 13.71
N HIS A 85 -10.17 -4.87 14.29
CA HIS A 85 -10.47 -4.78 15.73
C HIS A 85 -9.76 -5.85 16.57
N HIS A 86 -9.02 -6.76 15.96
CA HIS A 86 -8.42 -7.92 16.64
C HIS A 86 -6.91 -7.96 16.49
N TRP A 87 -6.23 -8.42 17.53
CA TRP A 87 -4.82 -8.79 17.43
C TRP A 87 -4.67 -10.14 16.70
N LEU A 88 -4.18 -10.11 15.45
CA LEU A 88 -4.17 -11.27 14.54
C LEU A 88 -2.96 -12.22 14.68
N LYS A 89 -2.03 -11.95 15.60
CA LYS A 89 -0.82 -12.77 15.85
C LYS A 89 -0.06 -13.17 14.57
N PRO A 90 0.29 -12.22 13.69
CA PRO A 90 0.88 -12.57 12.41
C PRO A 90 2.34 -13.02 12.55
N VAL A 91 2.84 -13.61 11.47
CA VAL A 91 4.26 -13.90 11.24
C VAL A 91 4.74 -13.21 9.97
N GLU A 92 6.01 -12.84 9.90
CA GLU A 92 6.57 -12.24 8.69
C GLU A 92 6.48 -13.20 7.50
N ALA A 93 6.07 -12.67 6.35
CA ALA A 93 5.98 -13.40 5.10
C ALA A 93 7.05 -12.94 4.10
N ALA A 94 7.36 -13.83 3.15
CA ALA A 94 8.35 -13.56 2.09
C ALA A 94 8.01 -12.37 1.18
N ASN A 95 6.74 -11.93 1.14
CA ASN A 95 6.29 -10.77 0.38
C ASN A 95 6.34 -9.46 1.19
N SER A 96 7.04 -9.45 2.33
CA SER A 96 7.10 -8.31 3.26
C SER A 96 5.70 -7.83 3.69
N LEU A 97 4.77 -8.78 3.83
CA LEU A 97 3.51 -8.61 4.53
C LEU A 97 3.53 -9.50 5.78
N LEU A 98 2.47 -9.38 6.57
CA LEU A 98 2.26 -10.17 7.77
C LEU A 98 1.27 -11.29 7.46
N ALA A 99 1.72 -12.55 7.50
CA ALA A 99 0.86 -13.71 7.29
C ALA A 99 0.02 -14.02 8.53
N VAL A 100 -1.26 -14.30 8.32
CA VAL A 100 -2.23 -14.65 9.37
C VAL A 100 -2.80 -16.03 9.09
N ALA A 101 -2.91 -16.85 10.12
CA ALA A 101 -3.51 -18.18 9.99
C ALA A 101 -5.03 -18.09 9.81
N ARG A 102 -5.58 -18.70 8.74
CA ARG A 102 -7.04 -18.78 8.53
C ARG A 102 -7.79 -19.40 9.70
N THR A 103 -7.18 -20.37 10.39
CA THR A 103 -7.77 -21.00 11.58
C THR A 103 -7.99 -20.00 12.70
N HIS A 104 -7.00 -19.11 12.93
CA HIS A 104 -7.10 -18.08 13.95
C HIS A 104 -8.22 -17.07 13.66
N LEU A 105 -8.36 -16.63 12.40
CA LEU A 105 -9.46 -15.74 12.00
C LEU A 105 -10.83 -16.39 12.22
N LYS A 106 -10.97 -17.68 11.94
CA LYS A 106 -12.20 -18.43 12.20
C LYS A 106 -12.48 -18.60 13.69
N GLU A 107 -11.47 -18.80 14.53
CA GLU A 107 -11.61 -18.86 15.99
C GLU A 107 -12.11 -17.53 16.57
N LEU A 108 -11.76 -16.40 15.94
CA LEU A 108 -12.29 -15.08 16.26
C LEU A 108 -13.73 -14.86 15.73
N GLY A 109 -14.32 -15.84 15.05
CA GLY A 109 -15.66 -15.76 14.47
C GLY A 109 -15.75 -15.00 13.14
N LEU A 110 -14.61 -14.58 12.58
CA LEU A 110 -14.54 -13.81 11.34
C LEU A 110 -14.77 -14.71 10.12
N ARG A 111 -15.28 -14.12 9.04
CA ARG A 111 -15.52 -14.80 7.77
C ARG A 111 -15.05 -13.93 6.61
N PRO A 112 -14.51 -14.54 5.55
CA PRO A 112 -14.09 -13.77 4.40
C PRO A 112 -15.30 -13.33 3.57
N GLU A 113 -15.25 -12.09 3.08
CA GLU A 113 -16.12 -11.57 2.03
C GLU A 113 -15.32 -11.51 0.73
N THR A 114 -15.94 -11.93 -0.37
CA THR A 114 -15.26 -12.03 -1.67
C THR A 114 -15.73 -10.92 -2.59
N GLU A 115 -14.77 -10.17 -3.11
CA GLU A 115 -14.99 -9.15 -4.12
C GLU A 115 -14.39 -9.59 -5.44
N THR A 116 -15.19 -9.49 -6.50
CA THR A 116 -14.75 -9.79 -7.88
C THR A 116 -14.83 -8.51 -8.71
N LEU A 117 -13.70 -8.11 -9.27
CA LEU A 117 -13.54 -6.88 -10.04
C LEU A 117 -13.31 -7.21 -11.52
N ASP A 118 -14.39 -7.56 -12.22
CA ASP A 118 -14.34 -8.02 -13.62
C ASP A 118 -13.66 -7.00 -14.54
N ASP A 119 -14.01 -5.72 -14.39
CA ASP A 119 -13.46 -4.60 -15.17
C ASP A 119 -12.31 -3.86 -14.47
N GLY A 120 -11.81 -4.41 -13.35
CA GLY A 120 -10.86 -3.75 -12.46
C GLY A 120 -11.55 -2.77 -11.52
N GLY A 121 -10.77 -1.92 -10.85
CA GLY A 121 -11.31 -0.94 -9.91
C GLY A 121 -10.32 -0.59 -8.82
N PHE A 122 -10.82 -0.11 -7.68
CA PHE A 122 -9.98 0.13 -6.51
C PHE A 122 -10.68 -0.23 -5.21
N THR A 123 -9.89 -0.52 -4.20
CA THR A 123 -10.36 -0.73 -2.81
C THR A 123 -9.59 0.19 -1.88
N ILE A 124 -10.26 0.67 -0.83
CA ILE A 124 -9.64 1.43 0.27
C ILE A 124 -10.02 0.74 1.58
N HIS A 125 -9.05 0.39 2.40
CA HIS A 125 -9.28 -0.26 3.70
C HIS A 125 -8.20 0.10 4.72
N ASP A 126 -8.49 -0.14 5.99
CA ASP A 126 -7.53 0.00 7.09
C ASP A 126 -6.39 -1.04 6.97
N SER A 127 -5.15 -0.65 7.28
CA SER A 127 -3.95 -1.52 7.19
C SER A 127 -4.04 -2.82 7.99
N ARG A 128 -4.92 -2.89 8.98
CA ARG A 128 -5.14 -4.05 9.86
C ARG A 128 -6.20 -5.01 9.34
N VAL A 129 -6.88 -4.66 8.24
CA VAL A 129 -7.79 -5.59 7.57
C VAL A 129 -6.99 -6.69 6.89
N ALA A 130 -7.30 -7.93 7.25
CA ALA A 130 -6.68 -9.11 6.66
C ALA A 130 -7.34 -9.40 5.31
N PHE A 131 -6.53 -9.80 4.33
CA PHE A 131 -6.98 -10.04 2.97
C PHE A 131 -6.21 -11.17 2.29
N GLU A 132 -6.78 -11.69 1.22
CA GLU A 132 -6.22 -12.71 0.35
C GLU A 132 -6.45 -12.30 -1.09
N VAL A 133 -5.40 -12.31 -1.90
CA VAL A 133 -5.53 -12.13 -3.36
C VAL A 133 -5.57 -13.52 -3.98
N GLU A 134 -6.74 -13.92 -4.48
CA GLU A 134 -6.91 -15.20 -5.18
C GLU A 134 -6.43 -15.08 -6.63
N ASN A 135 -6.82 -14.00 -7.32
CA ASN A 135 -6.47 -13.74 -8.71
C ASN A 135 -6.25 -12.24 -8.97
N GLY A 136 -5.39 -11.95 -9.96
CA GLY A 136 -5.08 -10.58 -10.37
C GLY A 136 -3.96 -9.92 -9.56
N THR A 137 -3.60 -8.71 -9.95
CA THR A 137 -2.54 -7.90 -9.33
C THR A 137 -3.07 -6.51 -9.06
N ALA A 138 -2.70 -5.94 -7.92
CA ALA A 138 -2.95 -4.56 -7.56
C ALA A 138 -1.68 -3.74 -7.52
N ILE A 139 -1.79 -2.50 -7.99
CA ILE A 139 -0.87 -1.44 -7.61
C ILE A 139 -1.32 -0.90 -6.26
N THR A 140 -0.47 -1.05 -5.24
CA THR A 140 -0.82 -0.79 -3.84
C THR A 140 -0.06 0.40 -3.29
N PHE A 141 -0.79 1.25 -2.58
CA PHE A 141 -0.32 2.45 -1.90
C PHE A 141 -0.70 2.39 -0.43
N ALA A 142 0.20 2.78 0.47
CA ALA A 142 -0.14 3.00 1.88
C ALA A 142 0.07 4.46 2.26
N VAL A 143 -0.99 5.08 2.78
CA VAL A 143 -0.98 6.45 3.28
C VAL A 143 -1.23 6.41 4.78
N GLY A 144 -0.37 7.04 5.57
CA GLY A 144 -0.48 6.99 7.03
C GLY A 144 -0.09 8.28 7.73
N THR A 145 -0.31 8.32 9.04
CA THR A 145 0.03 9.44 9.94
C THR A 145 1.53 9.58 10.17
N LYS A 146 1.93 10.60 10.94
CA LYS A 146 3.34 10.82 11.30
C LYS A 146 3.90 9.64 12.10
N GLU A 147 3.06 9.00 12.91
CA GLU A 147 3.38 7.84 13.73
C GLU A 147 3.76 6.66 12.84
N ALA A 148 2.98 6.41 11.78
CA ALA A 148 3.32 5.44 10.75
C ALA A 148 4.66 5.78 10.07
N MET A 149 4.89 7.04 9.72
CA MET A 149 6.14 7.47 9.06
C MET A 149 7.39 7.31 9.94
N LYS A 150 7.27 7.39 11.27
CA LYS A 150 8.39 7.13 12.19
C LYS A 150 8.77 5.65 12.22
N ALA A 151 7.80 4.76 12.01
CA ALA A 151 8.01 3.32 12.02
C ALA A 151 8.49 2.78 10.66
N TRP A 152 8.15 3.44 9.56
CA TRP A 152 8.44 2.95 8.22
C TRP A 152 9.78 3.44 7.69
N HIS A 153 10.44 2.56 6.93
CA HIS A 153 11.61 2.94 6.14
C HIS A 153 11.17 3.83 4.96
N PRO A 154 11.81 4.99 4.74
CA PRO A 154 11.48 5.85 3.60
C PRO A 154 11.68 5.13 2.26
N MET A 155 10.84 5.45 1.28
CA MET A 155 11.00 4.95 -0.09
C MET A 155 12.25 5.54 -0.73
N GLU A 156 13.10 4.69 -1.29
CA GLU A 156 14.33 5.14 -1.95
C GLU A 156 14.04 5.57 -3.40
N LEU A 157 14.39 6.81 -3.73
CA LEU A 157 14.19 7.41 -5.06
C LEU A 157 15.50 8.03 -5.57
N SER A 158 15.67 8.14 -6.89
CA SER A 158 16.76 8.96 -7.45
C SER A 158 16.51 10.45 -7.15
N ALA A 159 17.57 11.19 -6.85
CA ALA A 159 17.53 12.64 -6.63
C ALA A 159 16.87 13.42 -7.78
N ARG A 160 16.88 12.86 -9.01
CA ARG A 160 16.23 13.46 -10.19
C ARG A 160 14.71 13.58 -10.04
N LEU A 161 14.09 12.74 -9.21
CA LEU A 161 12.65 12.72 -8.99
C LEU A 161 12.19 13.76 -7.95
N ASN A 162 13.12 14.50 -7.33
CA ASN A 162 12.81 15.47 -6.28
C ASN A 162 11.81 16.53 -6.75
N HIS A 163 11.94 17.03 -7.97
CA HIS A 163 11.00 18.00 -8.51
C HIS A 163 9.57 17.43 -8.59
N THR A 164 9.40 16.23 -9.13
CA THR A 164 8.08 15.55 -9.22
C THR A 164 7.48 15.27 -7.85
N VAL A 165 8.28 14.85 -6.87
CA VAL A 165 7.80 14.67 -5.48
C VAL A 165 7.31 15.99 -4.91
N ASN A 166 8.08 17.08 -5.06
CA ASN A 166 7.69 18.40 -4.54
C ASN A 166 6.37 18.92 -5.13
N GLU A 167 6.05 18.59 -6.38
CA GLU A 167 4.77 18.93 -7.01
C GLU A 167 3.58 18.12 -6.48
N MET A 168 3.84 16.92 -5.95
CA MET A 168 2.82 16.06 -5.34
C MET A 168 2.55 16.42 -3.87
N GLU A 169 3.54 17.00 -3.19
CA GLU A 169 3.41 17.40 -1.80
C GLU A 169 2.52 18.63 -1.60
N SER A 170 1.94 18.74 -0.41
CA SER A 170 1.20 19.92 0.03
C SER A 170 1.45 20.18 1.52
N THR A 171 0.76 21.16 2.10
CA THR A 171 0.83 21.44 3.54
C THR A 171 0.44 20.22 4.39
N ASN A 172 -0.54 19.44 3.93
CA ASN A 172 -1.15 18.34 4.69
C ASN A 172 -0.86 16.95 4.10
N PHE A 173 -0.05 16.88 3.05
CA PHE A 173 0.33 15.62 2.41
C PHE A 173 1.80 15.62 2.05
N LYS A 174 2.52 14.56 2.42
CA LYS A 174 3.95 14.38 2.12
C LYS A 174 4.22 13.03 1.45
N ILE A 175 5.43 12.84 0.94
CA ILE A 175 5.91 11.52 0.50
C ILE A 175 7.12 11.16 1.35
N ASN A 176 7.06 10.02 2.03
CA ASN A 176 8.16 9.53 2.87
C ASN A 176 9.26 8.95 1.99
N VAL A 177 10.19 9.80 1.56
CA VAL A 177 11.24 9.43 0.61
C VAL A 177 12.63 9.75 1.14
N LYS A 178 13.60 8.93 0.72
CA LYS A 178 15.03 9.20 0.84
C LYS A 178 15.62 9.19 -0.56
N TYR A 179 16.37 10.24 -0.90
CA TYR A 179 17.04 10.30 -2.19
C TYR A 179 18.41 9.63 -2.12
N ALA A 180 18.65 8.70 -3.05
CA ALA A 180 19.99 8.18 -3.30
C ALA A 180 20.77 9.16 -4.19
N SER A 181 22.05 9.36 -3.88
CA SER A 181 22.97 10.11 -4.74
C SER A 181 23.32 9.28 -5.98
N ASP A 182 23.27 9.89 -7.17
CA ASP A 182 23.66 9.28 -8.46
C ASP A 182 25.19 9.06 -8.56
N HIS A 183 25.82 8.35 -7.62
CA HIS A 183 27.23 7.98 -7.68
C HIS A 183 27.38 6.46 -7.62
N GLU A 184 27.26 5.82 -8.79
CA GLU A 184 27.95 4.56 -9.17
C GLU A 184 27.56 4.16 -10.60
N ALA A 185 28.04 4.92 -11.61
CA ALA A 185 27.93 4.52 -13.01
C ALA A 185 29.14 4.89 -13.89
N ASP A 186 30.26 5.35 -13.32
CA ASP A 186 31.46 5.77 -14.07
C ASP A 186 32.77 5.20 -13.50
N SER A 187 32.80 3.91 -13.17
CA SER A 187 34.06 3.21 -12.86
C SER A 187 34.02 1.73 -13.23
N ALA A 188 33.81 1.47 -14.52
CA ALA A 188 34.27 0.26 -15.19
C ALA A 188 34.50 0.57 -16.68
N GLY A 189 35.57 1.32 -16.95
CA GLY A 189 36.18 1.46 -18.28
C GLY A 189 37.49 0.69 -18.31
#